data_AF-A0A235CEV5-F1
#
_entry.id   AF-A0A235CEV5-F1
#
_cell.length_a   1.000
_cell.length_b   1.000
_cell.length_c   1.000
_cell.angle_alpha   90.00
_cell.angle_beta   90.00
_cell.angle_gamma   90.00
#
_symmetry.space_group_name_H-M   'P 1'
#
loop_
_entity.id
_entity.type
_entity.pdbx_description
1 polymer ?
#
loop_
_entity_poly.entity_id
_entity_poly.type
_entity_poly.pdbx_seq_one_letter_code
_entity_poly.pdbx_strand_id
1 'polypeptide(L)' 'MMTVKNKKTADTFGYCVSYDSERVVNGTVTDPQKDLFIYVARDNPLSVTTVTDDFIKLMCGEDFHNKYK' A
#
# COMPACT_ATOMS: atom_id res chain seq x y z
N MET A 1 -6.63 5.90 0.39
CA MET A 1 -5.20 6.28 0.44
C MET A 1 -4.91 7.01 1.73
N MET A 2 -3.68 6.96 2.23
CA MET A 2 -3.23 7.67 3.42
C MET A 2 -1.85 8.29 3.20
N THR A 3 -1.66 9.53 3.63
CA THR A 3 -0.36 10.22 3.59
C THR A 3 0.48 9.78 4.78
N VAL A 4 1.72 9.36 4.54
CA VAL A 4 2.67 9.05 5.60
C VAL A 4 3.63 10.21 5.82
N LYS A 5 3.71 10.66 7.07
CA LYS A 5 4.52 11.81 7.47
C LYS A 5 5.67 11.40 8.38
N ASN A 6 6.78 12.08 8.24
CA ASN A 6 7.87 12.01 9.20
C ASN A 6 7.41 12.57 10.55
N LYS A 7 7.54 11.79 11.63
CA LYS A 7 7.10 12.20 12.98
C LYS A 7 7.86 13.41 13.52
N LYS A 8 9.09 13.66 13.06
CA LYS A 8 9.95 14.74 13.55
C LYS A 8 9.74 16.05 12.78
N THR A 9 9.60 15.98 11.46
CA THR A 9 9.53 17.18 10.60
C THR A 9 8.12 17.48 10.09
N ALA A 10 7.17 16.54 10.27
CA ALA A 10 5.84 16.55 9.67
C ALA A 10 5.81 16.52 8.13
N ASP A 11 6.96 16.36 7.48
CA ASP A 11 7.05 16.25 6.03
C ASP A 11 6.44 14.95 5.53
N THR A 12 5.77 15.01 4.38
CA THR A 12 5.31 13.82 3.68
C THR A 12 6.49 13.03 3.15
N PHE A 13 6.61 11.78 3.60
CA PHE A 13 7.65 10.84 3.18
C PHE A 13 7.12 9.80 2.17
N GLY A 14 5.79 9.62 2.11
CA GLY A 14 5.14 8.83 1.07
C GLY A 14 3.64 8.63 1.28
N TYR A 15 3.09 7.64 0.59
CA TYR A 15 1.66 7.35 0.57
C TYR A 15 1.38 5.86 0.66
N CYS A 16 0.37 5.48 1.42
CA CYS A 16 -0.18 4.14 1.46
C CYS A 16 -1.48 4.06 0.66
N VAL A 17 -1.54 3.12 -0.26
CA VAL A 17 -2.67 2.90 -1.15
C VAL A 17 -3.10 1.45 -1.04
N SER A 18 -4.37 1.23 -0.70
CA SER A 18 -5.04 -0.05 -0.93
C SER A 18 -5.54 -0.04 -2.35
N TYR A 19 -5.31 -1.12 -3.10
CA TYR A 19 -5.86 -1.26 -4.44
C TYR A 19 -6.37 -2.68 -4.65
N ASP A 20 -7.49 -2.80 -5.34
CA ASP A 20 -7.99 -4.09 -5.80
C ASP A 20 -7.48 -4.30 -7.22
N SER A 21 -6.78 -5.41 -7.46
CA SER A 21 -6.33 -5.78 -8.81
C SER A 21 -7.14 -6.96 -9.30
N GLU A 22 -7.83 -6.78 -10.42
CA GLU A 22 -8.26 -7.89 -11.24
C GLU A 22 -7.01 -8.49 -11.90
N ARG A 23 -6.64 -9.72 -11.49
CA ARG A 23 -5.59 -10.46 -12.17
C ARG A 23 -6.20 -11.18 -13.37
N VAL A 24 -5.66 -10.93 -14.56
CA VAL A 24 -5.94 -11.76 -15.74
C VAL A 24 -4.86 -12.84 -15.80
N VAL A 25 -5.24 -14.08 -15.50
CA VAL A 25 -4.35 -15.25 -15.63
C VAL A 25 -4.87 -16.09 -16.79
N ASN A 26 -4.05 -16.26 -17.83
CA ASN A 26 -4.40 -17.01 -19.04
C ASN A 26 -5.71 -16.56 -19.74
N GLY A 27 -5.97 -15.25 -19.79
CA GLY A 27 -7.15 -14.69 -20.46
C GLY A 27 -8.45 -14.77 -19.66
N THR A 28 -8.42 -15.38 -18.48
CA THR A 28 -9.54 -15.39 -17.54
C THR A 28 -9.29 -14.33 -16.47
N VAL A 29 -10.27 -13.46 -16.24
CA VAL A 29 -10.29 -12.58 -15.07
C VAL A 29 -10.48 -13.49 -13.86
N THR A 30 -9.41 -13.72 -13.10
CA THR A 30 -9.50 -14.37 -11.79
C THR A 30 -10.00 -13.36 -10.77
N ASP A 31 -10.68 -13.85 -9.72
CA ASP A 31 -11.23 -13.02 -8.64
C ASP A 31 -10.23 -11.93 -8.23
N PRO A 32 -10.70 -10.69 -8.01
CA PRO A 32 -9.83 -9.59 -7.64
C PRO A 32 -9.01 -10.02 -6.42
N GLN A 33 -7.69 -9.90 -6.55
CA GLN A 33 -6.81 -10.12 -5.43
C GLN A 33 -7.01 -8.91 -4.51
N LYS A 34 -7.90 -9.12 -3.53
CA LYS A 34 -8.18 -8.16 -2.47
C LYS A 34 -6.94 -8.02 -1.58
N ASP A 35 -6.86 -6.91 -0.88
CA ASP A 35 -5.84 -6.66 0.15
C ASP A 35 -4.44 -6.39 -0.42
N LEU A 36 -4.36 -5.88 -1.66
CA LEU A 36 -3.08 -5.43 -2.20
C LEU A 36 -2.77 -4.02 -1.72
N PHE A 37 -1.62 -3.89 -1.08
CA PHE A 37 -1.11 -2.63 -0.60
C PHE A 37 0.10 -2.16 -1.42
N ILE A 38 0.10 -0.88 -1.73
CA ILE A 38 1.20 -0.17 -2.36
C ILE A 38 1.65 0.93 -1.42
N TYR A 39 2.94 0.91 -1.10
CA TYR A 39 3.61 2.05 -0.50
C TYR A 39 4.39 2.81 -1.58
N VAL A 40 4.14 4.11 -1.69
CA VAL A 40 4.80 5.00 -2.66
C VAL A 40 5.65 6.00 -1.89
N ALA A 41 6.97 5.85 -1.97
CA ALA A 41 7.89 6.83 -1.39
C ALA A 41 7.89 8.12 -2.23
N ARG A 42 7.96 9.27 -1.57
CA ARG A 42 7.98 10.59 -2.24
C ARG A 42 9.26 10.79 -3.07
N ASP A 43 10.40 10.41 -2.51
CA ASP A 43 11.72 10.75 -3.07
C ASP A 43 12.23 9.69 -4.06
N ASN A 44 11.66 8.49 -4.02
CA ASN A 44 11.97 7.41 -4.94
C ASN A 44 10.67 6.65 -5.27
N PRO A 45 9.89 7.10 -6.28
CA PRO A 45 8.55 6.62 -6.54
C PRO A 45 8.48 5.19 -7.12
N LEU A 46 9.54 4.39 -6.96
CA LEU A 46 9.49 2.95 -7.21
C LEU A 46 8.37 2.36 -6.33
N SER A 47 7.23 2.05 -6.97
CA SER A 47 6.11 1.38 -6.35
C SER A 47 6.59 -0.01 -5.93
N VAL A 48 6.84 -0.19 -4.64
CA VAL A 48 7.13 -1.53 -4.13
C VAL A 48 5.78 -2.24 -4.05
N THR A 49 5.42 -2.90 -5.15
CA THR A 49 4.23 -3.73 -5.26
C THR A 49 4.40 -4.89 -4.27
N THR A 50 3.42 -5.10 -3.39
CA THR A 50 3.37 -6.16 -2.36
C THR A 50 4.47 -6.07 -1.30
N VAL A 51 4.42 -4.98 -0.52
CA VAL A 51 5.07 -4.93 0.80
C VAL A 51 4.32 -5.81 1.79
N THR A 52 5.03 -6.48 2.69
CA THR A 52 4.46 -7.40 3.68
C THR A 52 3.49 -6.68 4.64
N ASP A 53 2.52 -7.40 5.23
CA ASP A 53 1.60 -6.89 6.25
C ASP A 53 2.35 -6.09 7.34
N ASP A 54 3.51 -6.59 7.79
CA ASP A 54 4.31 -5.94 8.82
C ASP A 54 4.91 -4.60 8.36
N PHE A 55 5.33 -4.51 7.10
CA PHE A 55 5.79 -3.25 6.52
C PHE A 55 4.64 -2.24 6.43
N ILE A 56 3.46 -2.68 6.01
CA ILE A 56 2.28 -1.82 5.93
C ILE A 56 1.86 -1.36 7.32
N LYS A 57 1.83 -2.22 8.34
CA LYS A 57 1.55 -1.78 9.72
C LYS A 57 2.58 -0.78 10.22
N LEU A 58 3.86 -0.98 9.90
CA LEU A 58 4.93 -0.08 10.33
C LEU A 58 4.82 1.31 9.66
N MET A 59 4.62 1.35 8.34
CA MET A 59 4.62 2.60 7.58
C MET A 59 3.24 3.26 7.59
N CYS A 60 2.19 2.47 7.39
CA CYS A 60 0.82 2.93 7.24
C CYS A 60 0.01 2.90 8.55
N GLY A 61 0.53 2.27 9.60
CA GLY A 61 -0.20 2.08 10.85
C GLY A 61 -1.17 0.89 10.82
N GLU A 62 -1.43 0.33 11.99
CA GLU A 62 -2.32 -0.81 12.16
C GLU A 62 -3.77 -0.48 11.76
N ASP A 63 -4.26 0.73 12.06
CA ASP A 63 -5.61 1.16 11.70
C ASP A 63 -5.85 1.15 10.20
N PHE A 64 -4.86 1.60 9.41
CA PHE A 64 -4.95 1.58 7.95
C PHE A 64 -4.95 0.13 7.45
N HIS A 65 -4.05 -0.69 7.94
CA HIS A 65 -3.97 -2.11 7.59
C HIS A 65 -5.30 -2.84 7.86
N ASN A 66 -5.86 -2.67 9.06
CA ASN A 66 -7.08 -3.37 9.47
C ASN A 66 -8.35 -2.87 8.77
N LYS A 67 -8.34 -1.64 8.25
CA LYS A 67 -9.47 -1.06 7.51
C LYS A 67 -9.61 -1.63 6.10
N TYR A 68 -8.51 -2.08 5.51
CA TYR A 68 -8.40 -2.42 4.09
C TYR A 68 -7.94 -3.88 3.87
N LYS A 69 -7.97 -4.69 4.93
CA LYS A 69 -7.84 -6.14 4.94
C LYS A 69 -9.21 -6.76 5.19
#